data_AF-A0A5N6KGG5-F1
#
_entry.id   AF-A0A5N6KGG5-F1
#
_cell.length_a   1.000
_cell.length_b   1.000
_cell.length_c   1.000
_cell.angle_alpha   90.00
_cell.angle_beta   90.00
_cell.angle_gamma   90.00
#
_symmetry.space_group_name_H-M   'P 1'
#
loop_
_entity.id
_entity.type
_entity.pdbx_description
1 polymer ?
#
loop_
_entity_poly.entity_id
_entity_poly.type
_entity_poly.pdbx_seq_one_letter_code
_entity_poly.pdbx_strand_id
1 'polypeptide(L)'
;MRYILDVKLQWKEEEIAAGAKKVSFADENNLKVLLNDWPYGIDEKIVHLVVWTKFALEDDPETGDTREDVKREIDGWVDEVFGKRCGSENVIWFRNWRSLKSVHAVEHFHIMLYNPDPEFVKKVTKGDVPNQGSI
;
A
#
# COMPACT_ATOMS: atom_id res chain seq x y z
N MET A 1 3.24 -8.67 -13.24
CA MET A 1 4.00 -7.42 -12.96
C MET A 1 3.63 -6.29 -13.92
N ARG A 2 3.75 -6.48 -15.24
CA ARG A 2 3.43 -5.45 -16.26
C ARG A 2 1.99 -4.92 -16.21
N TYR A 3 1.00 -5.77 -15.93
CA TYR A 3 -0.39 -5.34 -15.73
C TYR A 3 -0.55 -4.35 -14.56
N ILE A 4 0.07 -4.63 -13.41
CA ILE A 4 -0.01 -3.73 -12.24
C ILE A 4 0.62 -2.38 -12.58
N LEU A 5 1.80 -2.37 -13.20
CA LEU A 5 2.47 -1.13 -13.61
C LEU A 5 1.68 -0.33 -14.65
N ASP A 6 1.29 -0.98 -15.74
CA ASP A 6 0.76 -0.30 -16.93
C ASP A 6 -0.73 0.06 -16.77
N VAL A 7 -1.50 -0.78 -16.06
CA VAL A 7 -2.96 -0.63 -15.97
C VAL A 7 -3.39 -0.04 -14.63
N LYS A 8 -2.91 -0.61 -13.51
CA LYS A 8 -3.35 -0.19 -12.17
C LYS A 8 -2.59 1.03 -11.67
N LEU A 9 -1.26 1.03 -11.75
CA LEU A 9 -0.41 2.10 -11.23
C LEU A 9 -0.25 3.25 -12.22
N GLN A 10 -0.14 2.92 -13.51
CA GLN A 10 0.23 3.83 -14.60
C GLN A 10 1.59 4.52 -14.34
N TRP A 11 2.54 3.76 -13.79
CA TRP A 11 3.91 4.21 -13.53
C TRP A 11 4.87 3.58 -14.53
N LYS A 12 5.81 4.37 -15.03
CA LYS A 12 6.90 3.88 -15.87
C LYS A 12 8.00 3.26 -15.02
N GLU A 13 8.72 2.29 -15.57
CA GLU A 13 9.88 1.69 -14.89
C GLU A 13 10.95 2.74 -14.55
N GLU A 14 11.13 3.76 -15.41
CA GLU A 14 12.06 4.85 -15.14
C GLU A 14 11.69 5.66 -13.89
N GLU A 15 10.40 5.83 -13.60
CA GLU A 15 9.92 6.54 -12.40
C GLU A 15 10.22 5.76 -11.12
N ILE A 16 10.18 4.42 -11.20
CA ILE A 16 10.50 3.53 -10.08
C ILE A 16 12.01 3.47 -9.87
N ALA A 17 12.79 3.37 -10.96
CA ALA A 17 14.24 3.38 -10.89
C ALA A 17 14.79 4.73 -10.39
N ALA A 18 14.17 5.85 -10.79
CA ALA A 18 14.53 7.19 -10.31
C ALA A 18 14.10 7.44 -8.85
N GLY A 19 13.01 6.81 -8.41
CA GLY A 19 12.46 6.92 -7.05
C GLY A 19 13.41 6.44 -5.95
N ALA A 20 14.44 5.67 -6.27
CA ALA A 20 15.44 5.19 -5.31
C ALA A 20 16.36 6.29 -4.74
N LYS A 21 16.35 7.53 -5.26
CA LYS A 21 17.35 8.55 -4.87
C LYS A 21 16.92 9.62 -3.87
N LYS A 22 15.62 9.81 -3.55
CA LYS A 22 15.16 10.84 -2.58
C LYS A 22 13.66 10.82 -2.26
N VAL A 23 13.02 9.66 -2.30
CA VAL A 23 11.57 9.57 -2.16
C VAL A 23 11.18 9.20 -0.73
N SER A 24 10.19 9.92 -0.18
CA SER A 24 9.61 9.65 1.14
C SER A 24 8.08 9.61 1.06
N PHE A 25 7.46 9.18 2.15
CA PHE A 25 6.00 9.21 2.32
C PHE A 25 5.37 10.61 2.28
N ALA A 26 6.19 11.68 2.26
CA ALA A 26 5.70 13.07 2.23
C ALA A 26 5.20 13.53 0.85
N ASP A 27 5.61 12.87 -0.24
CA ASP A 27 5.12 13.20 -1.59
C ASP A 27 4.12 12.14 -2.05
N GLU A 28 2.85 12.55 -2.10
CA GLU A 28 1.71 11.72 -2.48
C GLU A 28 1.83 11.12 -3.89
N ASN A 29 2.68 11.66 -4.77
CA ASN A 29 2.91 11.12 -6.11
C ASN A 29 3.73 9.83 -6.11
N ASN A 30 4.33 9.48 -4.98
CA ASN A 30 5.14 8.27 -4.81
C ASN A 30 4.36 7.08 -4.26
N LEU A 31 3.10 7.33 -3.88
CA LEU A 31 2.21 6.35 -3.28
C LEU A 31 0.96 6.20 -4.15
N LYS A 32 0.44 4.98 -4.25
CA LYS A 32 -0.89 4.75 -4.81
C LYS A 32 -1.66 3.80 -3.92
N VAL A 33 -2.80 4.27 -3.40
CA VAL A 33 -3.73 3.47 -2.60
C VAL A 33 -4.79 2.91 -3.53
N LEU A 34 -4.95 1.59 -3.53
CA LEU A 34 -5.94 0.88 -4.35
C LEU A 34 -6.73 -0.09 -3.47
N LEU A 35 -7.93 -0.44 -3.89
CA LEU A 35 -8.65 -1.57 -3.30
C LEU A 35 -7.91 -2.86 -3.66
N ASN A 36 -7.83 -3.78 -2.70
CA ASN A 36 -7.27 -5.09 -3.00
C ASN A 36 -8.25 -5.84 -3.91
N ASP A 37 -7.79 -6.26 -5.09
CA ASP A 37 -8.57 -7.05 -6.03
C ASP A 37 -8.97 -8.41 -5.40
N TRP A 38 -8.18 -8.92 -4.45
CA TRP A 38 -8.37 -10.21 -3.76
C TRP A 38 -8.33 -10.01 -2.24
N PRO A 39 -9.37 -9.42 -1.63
CA PRO A 39 -9.41 -9.16 -0.21
C PRO A 39 -9.47 -10.47 0.58
N TYR A 40 -8.94 -10.46 1.79
CA TYR A 40 -9.11 -11.61 2.68
C TYR A 40 -10.58 -11.70 3.12
N GLY A 41 -11.18 -12.89 3.00
CA GLY A 41 -12.58 -13.15 3.39
C GLY A 41 -12.75 -13.22 4.90
N ILE A 42 -12.47 -12.12 5.61
CA ILE A 42 -12.50 -12.03 7.08
C ILE A 42 -13.88 -11.55 7.56
N ASP A 43 -14.28 -10.34 7.15
CA ASP A 43 -15.54 -9.70 7.53
C ASP A 43 -15.93 -8.69 6.43
N GLU A 44 -17.21 -8.60 6.07
CA GLU A 44 -17.71 -7.70 5.02
C GLU A 44 -17.51 -6.21 5.36
N LYS A 45 -17.33 -5.89 6.64
CA LYS A 45 -17.02 -4.53 7.10
C LYS A 45 -15.55 -4.16 6.92
N ILE A 46 -14.67 -5.13 6.65
CA ILE A 46 -13.25 -4.86 6.47
C ILE A 46 -12.98 -4.46 5.03
N VAL A 47 -12.48 -3.23 4.86
CA VAL A 47 -11.97 -2.75 3.57
C VAL A 47 -10.47 -3.05 3.51
N HIS A 48 -10.07 -3.88 2.55
CA HIS A 48 -8.68 -4.24 2.32
C HIS A 48 -8.09 -3.37 1.22
N LEU A 49 -7.12 -2.52 1.58
CA LEU A 49 -6.39 -1.67 0.68
C LEU A 49 -4.96 -2.20 0.46
N VAL A 50 -4.40 -1.84 -0.69
CA VAL A 50 -2.98 -2.04 -1.02
C VAL A 50 -2.37 -0.69 -1.33
N VAL A 51 -1.28 -0.36 -0.63
CA VAL A 51 -0.52 0.87 -0.86
C VAL A 51 0.76 0.51 -1.59
N TRP A 52 0.90 1.01 -2.82
CA TRP A 52 2.06 0.79 -3.67
C TRP A 52 3.03 1.95 -3.54
N THR A 53 4.33 1.66 -3.49
CA THR A 53 5.40 2.66 -3.34
C THR A 53 6.32 2.67 -4.55
N LYS A 54 6.74 3.87 -5.00
CA LYS A 54 7.80 4.02 -6.02
C LYS A 54 9.21 3.72 -5.52
N PHE A 55 9.36 3.49 -4.22
CA PHE A 55 10.63 3.29 -3.51
C PHE A 55 10.62 1.98 -2.73
N ALA A 56 11.81 1.50 -2.38
CA ALA A 56 11.98 0.30 -1.59
C ALA A 56 11.57 0.54 -0.13
N LEU A 57 10.80 -0.40 0.42
CA LEU A 57 10.56 -0.47 1.86
C LEU A 57 11.64 -1.37 2.45
N GLU A 58 12.70 -0.76 2.95
CA GLU A 58 13.93 -1.47 3.32
C GLU A 58 13.71 -2.42 4.51
N ASP A 59 14.30 -3.60 4.39
CA ASP A 59 14.29 -4.63 5.41
C ASP A 59 15.65 -4.61 6.14
N ASP A 60 15.63 -4.97 7.42
CA ASP A 60 16.80 -5.18 8.24
C ASP A 60 17.59 -6.40 7.70
N PRO A 61 18.89 -6.24 7.40
CA PRO A 61 19.66 -7.30 6.74
C PRO A 61 19.97 -8.49 7.65
N GLU A 62 19.85 -8.34 8.97
CA GLU A 62 20.15 -9.39 9.95
C GLU A 62 18.91 -10.25 10.24
N THR A 63 17.75 -9.60 10.39
CA THR A 63 16.49 -10.26 10.79
C THR A 63 15.58 -10.58 9.61
N GLY A 64 15.72 -9.85 8.49
CA GLY A 64 14.81 -9.92 7.34
C GLY A 64 13.46 -9.23 7.56
N ASP A 65 13.25 -8.61 8.73
CA ASP A 65 12.05 -7.82 9.03
C ASP A 65 12.14 -6.42 8.42
N THR A 66 11.02 -5.70 8.31
CA THR A 66 11.06 -4.28 7.94
C THR A 66 11.91 -3.48 8.94
N ARG A 67 12.81 -2.61 8.45
CA ARG A 67 13.64 -1.79 9.31
C ARG A 67 12.79 -0.87 10.20
N GLU A 68 13.21 -0.65 11.44
CA GLU A 68 12.41 0.07 12.46
C GLU A 68 12.12 1.54 12.13
N ASP A 69 13.01 2.24 11.43
CA ASP A 69 12.74 3.57 10.88
C ASP A 69 11.67 3.54 9.78
N VAL A 70 11.72 2.57 8.86
CA VAL A 70 10.71 2.38 7.81
C VAL A 70 9.35 2.04 8.41
N LYS A 71 9.30 1.19 9.45
CA LYS A 71 8.06 0.93 10.21
C LYS A 71 7.48 2.22 10.78
N ARG A 72 8.31 3.05 11.43
CA ARG A 72 7.88 4.34 11.99
C ARG A 72 7.37 5.32 10.93
N GLU A 73 7.98 5.35 9.75
CA GLU A 73 7.50 6.16 8.64
C GLU A 73 6.14 5.68 8.12
N ILE A 74 5.96 4.37 7.97
CA ILE A 74 4.68 3.77 7.59
C ILE A 74 3.62 4.08 8.66
N ASP A 75 3.92 3.83 9.94
CA ASP A 75 3.02 4.11 11.06
C ASP A 75 2.57 5.56 11.07
N GLY A 76 3.51 6.50 10.96
CA GLY A 76 3.20 7.94 10.96
C GLY A 76 2.32 8.35 9.77
N TRP A 77 2.61 7.82 8.58
CA TRP A 77 1.80 8.09 7.40
C TRP A 77 0.41 7.45 7.49
N VAL A 78 0.31 6.20 7.97
CA VAL A 78 -0.97 5.49 8.15
C VAL A 78 -1.85 6.20 9.17
N ASP A 79 -1.30 6.63 10.30
CA ASP A 79 -2.06 7.36 11.31
C ASP A 79 -2.55 8.72 10.78
N GLU A 80 -1.71 9.45 10.05
CA GLU A 80 -2.07 10.74 9.45
C GLU A 80 -3.20 10.61 8.43
N VAL A 81 -3.11 9.63 7.52
CA VAL A 81 -4.06 9.47 6.40
C VAL A 81 -5.33 8.76 6.83
N PHE A 82 -5.21 7.70 7.64
CA PHE A 82 -6.32 6.81 7.99
C PHE A 82 -6.69 6.91 9.47
N GLY A 83 -5.72 6.87 10.39
CA GLY A 83 -5.97 6.88 11.84
C GLY A 83 -6.82 8.07 12.28
N LYS A 84 -6.48 9.28 11.84
CA LYS A 84 -7.26 10.51 12.14
C LYS A 84 -8.69 10.52 11.61
N ARG A 85 -9.04 9.65 10.66
CA ARG A 85 -10.36 9.60 10.02
C ARG A 85 -11.19 8.40 10.46
N CYS A 86 -10.55 7.25 10.65
CA CYS A 86 -11.18 5.99 11.01
C CYS A 86 -11.09 5.67 12.51
N GLY A 87 -10.22 6.35 13.25
CA GLY A 87 -9.79 5.93 14.60
C GLY A 87 -8.64 4.93 14.48
N SER A 88 -7.53 5.18 15.17
CA SER A 88 -6.31 4.36 15.06
C SER A 88 -6.53 2.90 15.46
N GLU A 89 -7.53 2.61 16.30
CA GLU A 89 -7.94 1.24 16.67
C GLU A 89 -8.64 0.47 15.54
N ASN A 90 -9.17 1.17 14.53
CA ASN A 90 -9.88 0.60 13.39
C ASN A 90 -8.98 0.46 12.15
N VAL A 91 -7.68 0.71 12.30
CA VAL A 91 -6.70 0.69 11.22
C VAL A 91 -5.55 -0.24 11.61
N ILE A 92 -5.29 -1.23 10.76
CA ILE A 92 -4.08 -2.04 10.86
C ILE A 92 -3.37 -2.07 9.51
N TRP A 93 -2.04 -2.15 9.52
CA TRP A 93 -1.26 -2.38 8.32
C TRP A 93 -0.31 -3.54 8.50
N PHE A 94 0.05 -4.19 7.40
CA PHE A 94 1.04 -5.27 7.40
C PHE A 94 1.74 -5.38 6.05
N ARG A 95 2.94 -5.96 6.07
CA ARG A 95 3.69 -6.38 4.87
C ARG A 95 3.80 -7.89 4.86
N ASN A 96 3.64 -8.51 3.70
CA ASN A 96 3.95 -9.92 3.53
C ASN A 96 5.47 -10.09 3.42
N TRP A 97 6.03 -11.04 4.18
CA TRP A 97 7.47 -11.31 4.18
C TRP A 97 7.97 -11.74 2.79
N ARG A 98 9.11 -11.16 2.38
CA ARG A 98 9.81 -11.48 1.14
C ARG A 98 10.42 -12.89 1.23
N SER A 99 9.71 -13.92 0.79
CA SER A 99 10.35 -15.22 0.52
C SER A 99 10.53 -15.54 -0.97
N LEU A 100 9.90 -14.81 -1.90
CA LEU A 100 10.03 -15.09 -3.34
C LEU A 100 9.83 -13.84 -4.21
N LYS A 101 10.84 -12.96 -4.35
CA LYS A 101 10.82 -11.93 -5.41
C LYS A 101 11.99 -12.14 -6.38
N SER A 102 11.67 -12.72 -7.52
CA SER A 102 12.46 -12.56 -8.75
C SER A 102 12.07 -11.24 -9.42
N VAL A 103 13.04 -10.33 -9.52
CA VAL A 103 13.02 -9.03 -10.23
C VAL A 103 12.26 -7.89 -9.51
N HIS A 104 12.74 -6.66 -9.70
CA HIS A 104 12.25 -5.32 -9.29
C HIS A 104 10.73 -5.11 -9.24
N ALA A 105 10.02 -5.88 -8.42
CA ALA A 105 8.59 -5.74 -8.22
C ALA A 105 8.34 -4.54 -7.31
N VAL A 106 7.45 -3.65 -7.74
CA VAL A 106 6.95 -2.51 -6.95
C VAL A 106 6.63 -2.97 -5.53
N GLU A 107 7.18 -2.26 -4.56
CA GLU A 107 6.92 -2.56 -3.16
C GLU A 107 5.52 -2.10 -2.78
N HIS A 108 4.94 -2.82 -1.82
CA HIS A 108 3.62 -2.50 -1.32
C HIS A 108 3.45 -3.03 0.11
N PHE A 109 2.47 -2.46 0.78
CA PHE A 109 1.96 -2.95 2.05
C PHE A 109 0.43 -2.91 2.03
N HIS A 110 -0.17 -3.64 2.95
CA HIS A 110 -1.60 -3.76 3.08
C HIS A 110 -2.11 -2.89 4.22
N ILE A 111 -3.31 -2.35 4.05
CA ILE A 111 -4.07 -1.70 5.12
C ILE A 111 -5.42 -2.38 5.20
N MET A 112 -5.86 -2.70 6.42
CA MET A 112 -7.23 -3.11 6.70
C MET A 112 -7.89 -2.02 7.52
N LEU A 113 -9.03 -1.54 7.02
CA LEU A 113 -9.89 -0.59 7.71
C LEU A 113 -11.14 -1.31 8.18
N TYR A 114 -11.47 -1.18 9.46
CA TYR A 114 -12.72 -1.72 10.00
C TYR A 114 -13.85 -0.71 9.87
N ASN A 115 -14.88 -1.05 9.10
CA ASN A 115 -16.10 -0.27 8.88
C ASN A 115 -15.85 1.23 8.56
N PRO A 116 -14.96 1.58 7.61
CA PRO A 116 -14.69 2.98 7.27
C PRO A 116 -15.87 3.62 6.53
N ASP A 117 -15.92 4.96 6.53
CA ASP A 117 -16.83 5.71 5.66
C ASP A 117 -16.54 5.40 4.18
N PRO A 118 -17.52 4.90 3.40
CA PRO A 118 -17.33 4.60 1.98
C PRO A 118 -16.86 5.80 1.15
N GLU A 119 -17.27 7.03 1.48
CA GLU A 119 -16.84 8.23 0.75
C GLU A 119 -15.36 8.55 1.04
N PHE A 120 -14.89 8.27 2.27
CA PHE A 120 -13.48 8.36 2.58
C PHE A 120 -12.65 7.34 1.79
N VAL A 121 -13.11 6.08 1.72
CA VAL A 121 -12.46 5.02 0.92
C VAL A 121 -12.36 5.45 -0.54
N LYS A 122 -13.46 5.89 -1.14
CA LYS A 122 -13.50 6.38 -2.52
C LYS A 122 -12.53 7.55 -2.75
N LYS A 123 -12.42 8.48 -1.80
CA LYS A 123 -11.50 9.61 -1.88
C LYS A 123 -10.04 9.16 -1.85
N VAL A 124 -9.65 8.31 -0.89
CA VAL A 124 -8.26 7.88 -0.72
C VAL A 124 -7.80 6.98 -1.87
N THR A 125 -8.71 6.19 -2.45
CA THR A 125 -8.40 5.37 -3.63
C THR A 125 -8.56 6.11 -4.96
N LYS A 126 -8.90 7.40 -4.93
CA LYS A 126 -9.18 8.22 -6.14
C LYS A 126 -10.24 7.58 -7.05
N GLY A 127 -11.23 6.91 -6.46
CA GLY A 127 -12.31 6.23 -7.17
C GLY A 127 -11.94 4.88 -7.79
N ASP A 128 -10.85 4.26 -7.36
CA ASP A 128 -10.49 2.89 -7.77
C ASP A 128 -11.63 1.91 -7.52
N VAL A 129 -11.75 0.91 -8.39
CA VAL A 129 -12.71 -0.19 -8.29
C VAL A 129 -11.93 -1.50 -8.40
N PRO A 130 -12.15 -2.45 -7.47
CA PRO A 130 -11.45 -3.72 -7.52
C PRO A 130 -11.88 -4.51 -8.76
N ASN A 131 -10.92 -5.15 -9.41
CA ASN A 131 -11.15 -6.07 -10.52
C ASN A 131 -11.53 -7.44 -9.97
N GLN A 132 -12.67 -7.50 -9.28
CA GLN A 132 -13.36 -8.75 -9.05
C GLN A 132 -14.16 -9.01 -10.32
N GLY A 133 -13.54 -9.72 -11.28
CA GLY A 133 -14.21 -10.10 -12.52
C GLY A 133 -15.53 -10.78 -12.20
N SER A 134 -16.60 -10.40 -12.91
CA SER A 134 -17.81 -11.19 -12.99
C SER A 134 -17.42 -12.62 -13.38
N ILE A 135 -17.65 -13.56 -12.47
CA ILE A 135 -17.52 -15.00 -12.71
C ILE A 135 -18.57 -15.40 -13.76
#